data_AF-A0A535BX71-F1
#
_entry.id   AF-A0A535BX71-F1
#
_cell.length_a   1.000
_cell.length_b   1.000
_cell.length_c   1.000
_cell.angle_alpha   90.00
_cell.angle_beta   90.00
_cell.angle_gamma   90.00
#
_symmetry.space_group_name_H-M   'P 1'
#
loop_
_entity.id
_entity.type
_entity.pdbx_description
1 polymer ?
#
loop_
_entity_poly.entity_id
_entity_poly.type
_entity_poly.pdbx_seq_one_letter_code
_entity_poly.pdbx_strand_id
1 'polypeptide(L)'
;MEVHYTPGHAIHHVVFFDAHSGELFVGDVAGVKLPGVDYVRPPTPPPDLDLEAWSDSISLIRSLRPDILYLGHFGAIKEVPQHLGILREKLLAWGDFILETMRNGKNEAEIIALVIEKTQPELQRVTRDAHALQRYEIASNYAMTVQGYMRYWRKKHPERLQAP
;
A
#
# COMPACT_ATOMS: atom_id res chain seq x y z
N MET A 1 -4.74 24.47 -8.47
CA MET A 1 -4.14 23.34 -7.74
C MET A 1 -4.58 23.38 -6.29
N GLU A 2 -5.30 22.35 -5.87
CA GLU A 2 -5.82 22.14 -4.52
C GLU A 2 -4.92 21.17 -3.76
N VAL A 3 -4.92 21.26 -2.43
CA VAL A 3 -4.19 20.34 -1.55
C VAL A 3 -5.20 19.60 -0.69
N HIS A 4 -5.13 18.27 -0.71
CA HIS A 4 -6.00 17.40 0.08
C HIS A 4 -5.16 16.61 1.07
N TYR A 5 -5.56 16.63 2.35
CA TYR A 5 -4.91 15.83 3.38
C TYR A 5 -5.32 14.35 3.23
N THR A 6 -4.35 13.46 3.13
CA THR A 6 -4.57 12.04 2.84
C THR A 6 -3.70 11.15 3.73
N PRO A 7 -3.95 11.11 5.05
CA PRO A 7 -3.17 10.29 5.99
C PRO A 7 -3.37 8.80 5.76
N GLY A 8 -2.55 8.00 6.46
CA GLY A 8 -2.70 6.54 6.53
C GLY A 8 -1.44 5.81 6.12
N HIS A 9 -0.82 6.20 5.00
CA HIS A 9 0.56 5.80 4.69
C HIS A 9 1.55 6.47 5.66
N ALA A 10 1.39 7.78 5.83
CA ALA A 10 2.11 8.61 6.79
C ALA A 10 1.16 9.68 7.32
N ILE A 11 1.35 10.13 8.57
CA ILE A 11 0.46 11.11 9.22
C ILE A 11 0.47 12.49 8.55
N HIS A 12 1.50 12.81 7.77
CA HIS A 12 1.67 14.10 7.10
C HIS A 12 1.40 14.04 5.60
N HIS A 13 0.89 12.92 5.07
CA HIS A 13 0.73 12.74 3.64
C HIS A 13 -0.39 13.65 3.09
N VAL A 14 -0.12 14.30 1.96
CA VAL A 14 -1.06 15.13 1.20
C VAL A 14 -0.99 14.78 -0.29
N VAL A 15 -2.03 15.12 -1.04
CA VAL A 15 -2.05 15.03 -2.51
C VAL A 15 -2.33 16.40 -3.12
N PHE A 16 -1.85 16.61 -4.34
CA PHE A 16 -2.04 17.86 -5.10
C PHE A 16 -2.92 17.59 -6.31
N PHE A 17 -4.10 18.21 -6.33
CA PHE A 17 -5.07 18.04 -7.41
C PHE A 17 -5.13 19.28 -8.30
N ASP A 18 -4.92 19.11 -9.60
CA ASP A 18 -5.23 20.15 -10.56
C ASP A 18 -6.56 19.85 -11.26
N ALA A 19 -7.65 20.39 -10.69
CA ALA A 19 -9.00 20.19 -11.19
C ALA A 19 -9.23 20.70 -12.63
N HIS A 20 -8.38 21.61 -13.13
CA HIS A 20 -8.47 22.09 -14.51
C HIS A 20 -8.01 21.05 -15.53
N SER A 21 -6.96 20.30 -15.21
CA SER A 21 -6.36 19.28 -16.07
C SER A 21 -6.82 17.86 -15.73
N GLY A 22 -7.45 17.65 -14.57
CA GLY A 22 -7.86 16.33 -14.08
C GLY A 22 -6.70 15.51 -13.49
N GLU A 23 -5.53 16.13 -13.30
CA GLU A 23 -4.30 15.47 -12.86
C GLU A 23 -4.17 15.47 -11.34
N LEU A 24 -3.84 14.31 -10.75
CA LEU A 24 -3.64 14.18 -9.31
C LEU A 24 -2.27 13.58 -8.98
N PHE A 25 -1.45 14.34 -8.25
CA PHE A 25 -0.16 13.89 -7.74
C PHE A 25 -0.37 13.25 -6.38
N VAL A 26 -0.28 11.93 -6.33
CA VAL A 26 -0.75 11.12 -5.19
C VAL A 26 0.35 10.57 -4.31
N GLY A 27 1.62 10.65 -4.69
CA GLY A 27 2.70 10.08 -3.87
C GLY A 27 2.46 8.59 -3.60
N ASP A 28 2.66 8.17 -2.35
CA ASP A 28 2.64 6.76 -1.92
C ASP A 28 1.28 6.31 -1.38
N VAL A 29 0.36 7.24 -1.10
CA VAL A 29 -1.01 6.89 -0.66
C VAL A 29 -1.81 6.16 -1.75
N ALA A 30 -1.35 6.19 -3.02
CA ALA A 30 -1.91 5.40 -4.11
C ALA A 30 -1.07 4.14 -4.44
N GLY A 31 -0.12 3.77 -3.59
CA GLY A 31 0.70 2.57 -3.74
C GLY A 31 1.83 2.70 -4.76
N VAL A 32 2.60 1.62 -4.89
CA VAL A 32 3.71 1.46 -5.83
C VAL A 32 3.29 0.52 -6.95
N LYS A 33 3.51 0.90 -8.21
CA LYS A 33 3.29 0.05 -9.38
C LYS A 33 4.39 0.26 -10.41
N LEU A 34 5.07 -0.81 -10.80
CA LEU A 34 6.08 -0.74 -11.88
C LEU A 34 5.40 -0.60 -13.26
N PRO A 35 5.98 0.17 -14.19
CA PRO A 35 5.46 0.27 -15.56
C PRO A 35 5.38 -1.11 -16.24
N GLY A 36 4.23 -1.39 -16.84
CA GLY A 36 3.98 -2.66 -17.56
C GLY A 36 3.78 -3.88 -16.65
N VAL A 37 3.72 -3.71 -15.32
CA VAL A 37 3.47 -4.80 -14.37
C VAL A 37 2.14 -4.54 -13.68
N ASP A 38 1.17 -5.44 -13.85
CA ASP A 38 -0.13 -5.31 -13.19
C ASP A 38 -0.10 -5.83 -11.76
N TYR A 39 0.71 -5.17 -10.93
CA TYR A 39 0.90 -5.48 -9.53
C TYR A 39 0.98 -4.17 -8.76
N VAL A 40 0.02 -3.92 -7.87
CA VAL A 40 0.06 -2.76 -6.97
C VAL A 40 0.58 -3.22 -5.62
N ARG A 41 1.51 -2.48 -5.02
CA ARG A 41 2.06 -2.79 -3.70
C ARG A 41 1.80 -1.64 -2.73
N PRO A 42 1.16 -1.86 -1.56
CA PRO A 42 0.99 -0.81 -0.56
C PRO A 42 2.31 -0.59 0.21
N PRO A 43 2.95 0.60 0.12
CA PRO A 43 4.14 0.90 0.90
C PRO A 43 3.74 1.21 2.34
N THR A 44 4.10 0.37 3.29
CA THR A 44 3.63 0.51 4.69
C THR A 44 4.81 0.71 5.67
N PRO A 45 5.67 1.72 5.47
CA PRO A 45 6.78 1.94 6.38
C PRO A 45 6.29 2.31 7.79
N PRO A 46 6.99 1.90 8.86
CA PRO A 46 6.75 2.46 10.19
C PRO A 46 7.14 3.97 10.22
N PRO A 47 6.62 4.76 11.17
CA PRO A 47 5.82 4.35 12.33
C PRO A 47 4.30 4.59 12.19
N ASP A 48 3.87 5.13 11.05
CA ASP A 48 2.65 5.94 10.93
C ASP A 48 1.48 5.24 10.22
N LEU A 49 1.63 3.96 9.89
CA LEU A 49 0.58 3.19 9.25
C LEU A 49 -0.73 3.27 10.04
N ASP A 50 -1.81 3.64 9.35
CA ASP A 50 -3.19 3.68 9.85
C ASP A 50 -4.13 3.24 8.71
N LEU A 51 -4.71 2.04 8.83
CA LEU A 51 -5.44 1.40 7.72
C LEU A 51 -6.79 2.06 7.47
N GLU A 52 -7.47 2.49 8.53
CA GLU A 52 -8.73 3.21 8.46
C GLU A 52 -8.53 4.55 7.77
N ALA A 53 -7.56 5.35 8.24
CA ALA A 53 -7.25 6.65 7.64
C ALA A 53 -6.81 6.50 6.18
N TRP A 54 -6.04 5.47 5.84
CA TRP A 54 -5.65 5.22 4.45
C TRP A 54 -6.87 4.84 3.59
N SER A 55 -7.76 3.98 4.10
CA SER A 55 -9.00 3.63 3.39
C SER A 55 -9.85 4.87 3.09
N ASP A 56 -9.98 5.78 4.06
CA ASP A 56 -10.68 7.06 3.90
C ASP A 56 -9.98 7.96 2.88
N SER A 57 -8.65 8.04 2.91
CA SER A 57 -7.85 8.75 1.90
C SER A 57 -8.08 8.22 0.48
N ILE A 58 -8.15 6.90 0.31
CA ILE A 58 -8.48 6.28 -0.99
C ILE A 58 -9.92 6.66 -1.40
N SER A 59 -10.87 6.73 -0.47
CA SER A 59 -12.24 7.14 -0.76
C SER A 59 -12.31 8.61 -1.20
N LEU A 60 -11.55 9.49 -0.52
CA LEU A 60 -11.41 10.89 -0.89
C LEU A 60 -10.87 11.02 -2.31
N ILE A 61 -9.74 10.37 -2.62
CA ILE A 61 -9.14 10.39 -3.96
C ILE A 61 -10.14 9.94 -5.03
N ARG A 62 -10.91 8.88 -4.78
CA ARG A 62 -11.96 8.42 -5.70
C ARG A 62 -13.04 9.47 -5.91
N SER A 63 -13.42 10.21 -4.87
CA SER A 63 -14.46 11.25 -4.94
C SER A 63 -14.05 12.48 -5.75
N LEU A 64 -12.74 12.77 -5.82
CA LEU A 64 -12.19 13.85 -6.65
C LEU A 64 -12.34 13.56 -8.16
N ARG A 65 -12.54 12.28 -8.53
CA ARG A 65 -12.67 11.80 -9.92
C ARG A 65 -11.53 12.30 -10.83
N PRO A 66 -10.25 12.09 -10.48
CA PRO A 66 -9.15 12.48 -11.34
C PRO A 66 -9.11 11.59 -12.59
N ASP A 67 -8.68 12.18 -13.71
CA ASP A 67 -8.49 11.47 -14.98
C ASP A 67 -7.20 10.65 -14.97
N ILE A 68 -6.21 11.08 -14.19
CA ILE A 68 -4.91 10.42 -14.09
C ILE A 68 -4.26 10.60 -12.71
N LEU A 69 -3.62 9.55 -12.21
CA LEU A 69 -2.77 9.63 -11.01
C LEU A 69 -1.29 9.61 -11.37
N TYR A 70 -0.50 10.43 -10.72
CA TYR A 70 0.97 10.38 -10.73
C TYR A 70 1.48 9.85 -9.39
N LEU A 71 2.02 8.63 -9.40
CA LEU A 71 2.54 7.96 -8.20
C LEU A 71 3.88 8.57 -7.76
N GLY A 72 4.19 8.47 -6.46
CA GLY A 72 5.52 8.83 -5.94
C GLY A 72 6.63 7.94 -6.52
N HIS A 73 6.26 6.69 -6.82
CA HIS A 73 7.11 5.73 -7.49
C HIS A 73 6.47 5.31 -8.82
N PHE A 74 7.06 5.82 -9.90
CA PHE A 74 6.83 5.47 -11.30
C PHE A 74 5.48 5.88 -11.91
N GLY A 75 5.56 6.34 -13.16
CA GLY A 75 4.47 6.26 -14.12
C GLY A 75 3.20 7.04 -13.77
N ALA A 76 2.27 6.98 -14.72
CA ALA A 76 0.96 7.59 -14.58
C ALA A 76 -0.11 6.50 -14.73
N ILE A 77 -1.18 6.59 -13.94
CA ILE A 77 -2.27 5.63 -13.88
C ILE A 77 -3.53 6.26 -14.44
N LYS A 78 -4.05 5.73 -15.55
CA LYS A 78 -5.30 6.18 -16.17
C LYS A 78 -6.53 5.36 -15.74
N GLU A 79 -6.33 4.09 -15.42
CA GLU A 79 -7.37 3.20 -14.89
C GLU A 79 -7.55 3.41 -13.37
N VAL A 80 -7.92 4.65 -13.00
CA VAL A 80 -7.92 5.12 -11.60
C VAL A 80 -8.81 4.27 -10.69
N PRO A 81 -10.09 4.00 -11.01
CA PRO A 81 -10.97 3.23 -10.11
C PRO A 81 -10.46 1.82 -9.83
N GLN A 82 -9.95 1.14 -10.86
CA GLN A 82 -9.43 -0.23 -10.80
C GLN A 82 -8.16 -0.27 -9.96
N HIS A 83 -7.21 0.64 -10.23
CA HIS A 83 -5.95 0.75 -9.48
C HIS A 83 -6.18 0.96 -7.98
N LEU A 84 -7.04 1.92 -7.62
CA LEU A 84 -7.37 2.20 -6.21
C LEU A 84 -8.14 1.06 -5.55
N GLY A 85 -8.95 0.31 -6.31
CA GLY A 85 -9.61 -0.91 -5.84
C GLY A 85 -8.60 -2.00 -5.46
N ILE A 86 -7.68 -2.31 -6.38
CA ILE A 86 -6.61 -3.31 -6.17
C ILE A 86 -5.73 -2.91 -4.98
N LEU A 87 -5.36 -1.63 -4.88
CA LEU A 87 -4.58 -1.13 -3.75
C LEU A 87 -5.27 -1.39 -2.42
N ARG A 88 -6.55 -1.00 -2.30
CA ARG A 88 -7.32 -1.15 -1.05
C ARG A 88 -7.45 -2.61 -0.68
N GLU A 89 -7.77 -3.48 -1.64
CA GLU A 89 -7.87 -4.92 -1.40
C GLU A 89 -6.56 -5.49 -0.86
N LYS A 90 -5.43 -5.16 -1.50
CA LYS A 90 -4.11 -5.63 -1.06
C LYS A 90 -3.69 -5.08 0.30
N LEU A 91 -3.97 -3.80 0.56
CA LEU A 91 -3.70 -3.15 1.83
C LEU A 91 -4.37 -3.91 2.99
N LEU A 92 -5.66 -4.23 2.84
CA LEU A 92 -6.40 -4.96 3.87
C LEU A 92 -5.98 -6.43 3.94
N ALA A 93 -5.84 -7.11 2.81
CA ALA A 93 -5.45 -8.52 2.78
C ALA A 93 -4.06 -8.79 3.38
N TRP A 94 -3.10 -7.87 3.18
CA TRP A 94 -1.78 -7.96 3.80
C TRP A 94 -1.87 -7.71 5.30
N GLY A 95 -2.67 -6.72 5.72
CA GLY A 95 -2.93 -6.44 7.13
C GLY A 95 -3.51 -7.63 7.87
N ASP A 96 -4.54 -8.27 7.31
CA ASP A 96 -5.20 -9.45 7.90
C ASP A 96 -4.25 -10.65 7.98
N PHE A 97 -3.50 -10.92 6.90
CA PHE A 97 -2.52 -12.01 6.90
C PHE A 97 -1.41 -11.81 7.93
N ILE A 98 -0.89 -10.58 8.06
CA ILE A 98 0.13 -10.27 9.07
C ILE A 98 -0.46 -10.36 10.48
N LEU A 99 -1.70 -9.91 10.70
CA LEU A 99 -2.38 -10.07 11.99
C LEU A 99 -2.51 -11.55 12.38
N GLU A 100 -2.95 -12.41 11.45
CA GLU A 100 -3.10 -13.85 11.68
C GLU A 100 -1.76 -14.50 12.02
N THR A 101 -0.71 -14.20 11.26
CA THR A 101 0.64 -14.75 11.55
C THR A 101 1.19 -14.27 12.89
N MET A 102 0.91 -13.03 13.30
CA MET A 102 1.23 -12.53 14.64
C MET A 102 0.48 -13.28 15.74
N ARG A 103 -0.83 -13.55 15.56
CA ARG A 103 -1.63 -14.35 16.51
C ARG A 103 -1.09 -15.76 16.68
N ASN A 104 -0.56 -16.33 15.60
CA ASN A 104 0.10 -17.64 15.59
C ASN A 104 1.52 -17.63 16.22
N GLY A 105 1.92 -16.53 16.87
CA GLY A 105 3.17 -16.42 17.62
C GLY A 105 4.43 -16.30 16.75
N LYS A 106 4.28 -16.01 15.45
CA LYS A 106 5.41 -15.85 14.53
C LYS A 106 6.21 -14.58 14.86
N ASN A 107 7.53 -14.68 14.81
CA ASN A 107 8.41 -13.53 14.94
C ASN A 107 8.52 -12.74 13.62
N GLU A 108 9.12 -11.55 13.67
CA GLU A 108 9.22 -10.64 12.52
C GLU A 108 9.88 -11.30 11.29
N ALA A 109 10.98 -12.02 11.47
CA ALA A 109 11.69 -12.67 10.37
C ALA A 109 10.85 -13.78 9.72
N GLU A 110 10.12 -14.56 10.52
CA GLU A 110 9.18 -15.57 10.01
C GLU A 110 8.03 -14.92 9.23
N ILE A 111 7.46 -13.82 9.73
CA ILE A 111 6.37 -13.10 9.05
C ILE A 111 6.86 -12.54 7.72
N ILE A 112 8.06 -11.94 7.67
CA ILE A 112 8.67 -11.45 6.42
C ILE A 112 8.78 -12.58 5.39
N ALA A 113 9.32 -13.73 5.79
CA ALA A 113 9.47 -14.88 4.89
C ALA A 113 8.10 -15.36 4.36
N LEU A 114 7.10 -15.46 5.24
CA LEU A 114 5.73 -15.88 4.88
C LEU A 114 5.05 -14.88 3.93
N VAL A 115 5.22 -13.57 4.13
CA VAL A 115 4.68 -12.55 3.21
C VAL A 115 5.34 -12.65 1.85
N ILE A 116 6.67 -12.83 1.78
CA ILE A 116 7.39 -13.05 0.52
C ILE A 116 6.85 -14.29 -0.20
N GLU A 117 6.77 -15.42 0.49
CA GLU A 117 6.29 -16.69 -0.07
C GLU A 117 4.86 -16.56 -0.63
N LYS A 118 3.99 -15.84 0.09
CA LYS A 118 2.60 -15.63 -0.33
C LYS A 118 2.46 -14.73 -1.56
N THR A 119 3.34 -13.74 -1.73
CA THR A 119 3.17 -12.65 -2.71
C THR A 119 4.05 -12.79 -3.96
N GLN A 120 5.20 -13.44 -3.83
CA GLN A 120 6.13 -13.65 -4.95
C GLN A 120 5.51 -14.43 -6.13
N PRO A 121 4.69 -15.49 -5.93
CA PRO A 121 4.04 -16.19 -7.04
C PRO A 121 3.07 -15.31 -7.82
N GLU A 122 2.41 -14.36 -7.17
CA GLU A 122 1.53 -13.40 -7.85
C GLU A 122 2.34 -12.48 -8.75
N LEU A 123 3.43 -11.90 -8.23
CA LEU A 123 4.32 -11.04 -9.01
C LEU A 123 4.91 -11.79 -10.23
N GLN A 124 5.36 -13.03 -10.05
CA GLN A 124 5.91 -13.85 -11.14
C GLN A 124 4.90 -14.16 -12.26
N ARG A 125 3.59 -14.18 -11.96
CA ARG A 125 2.55 -14.41 -12.99
C ARG A 125 2.32 -13.19 -13.86
N VAL A 126 2.48 -11.99 -13.31
CA VAL A 126 2.13 -10.72 -13.96
C VAL A 126 3.35 -9.99 -14.57
N THR A 127 4.55 -10.53 -14.39
CA THR A 127 5.74 -10.02 -15.07
C THR A 127 6.74 -11.13 -15.38
N ARG A 128 7.38 -11.03 -16.55
CA ARG A 128 8.52 -11.87 -16.97
C ARG A 128 9.87 -11.23 -16.66
N ASP A 129 9.87 -10.01 -16.12
CA ASP A 129 11.09 -9.32 -15.72
C ASP A 129 11.65 -9.94 -14.44
N ALA A 130 12.81 -10.60 -14.55
CA ALA A 130 13.53 -11.20 -13.44
C ALA A 130 13.94 -10.18 -12.36
N HIS A 131 14.05 -8.89 -12.71
CA HIS A 131 14.42 -7.82 -11.77
C HIS A 131 13.23 -7.10 -11.14
N ALA A 132 11.99 -7.45 -11.48
CA ALA A 132 10.81 -6.76 -10.96
C ALA A 132 10.74 -6.79 -9.43
N LEU A 133 11.04 -7.95 -8.83
CA LEU A 133 11.08 -8.09 -7.37
C LEU A 133 12.09 -7.14 -6.74
N GLN A 134 13.31 -7.07 -7.28
CA GLN A 134 14.36 -6.18 -6.79
C GLN A 134 13.93 -4.70 -6.88
N ARG A 135 13.28 -4.31 -7.99
CA ARG A 135 12.77 -2.94 -8.16
C ARG A 135 11.67 -2.61 -7.15
N TYR A 136 10.77 -3.56 -6.89
CA TYR A 136 9.76 -3.40 -5.83
C TYR A 136 10.38 -3.35 -4.43
N GLU A 137 11.46 -4.10 -4.15
CA GLU A 137 12.16 -4.02 -2.87
C GLU A 137 12.85 -2.67 -2.66
N ILE A 138 13.38 -2.05 -3.72
CA ILE A 138 13.96 -0.71 -3.63
C ILE A 138 12.89 0.34 -3.29
N ALA A 139 11.71 0.24 -3.91
CA ALA A 139 10.63 1.21 -3.70
C ALA A 139 9.81 0.95 -2.41
N SER A 140 9.64 -0.30 -2.02
CA SER A 140 8.82 -0.70 -0.86
C SER A 140 9.22 -2.10 -0.39
N ASN A 141 10.27 -2.23 0.41
CA ASN A 141 10.77 -3.54 0.85
C ASN A 141 9.80 -4.26 1.82
N TYR A 142 9.90 -5.60 1.87
CA TYR A 142 9.06 -6.42 2.75
C TYR A 142 9.30 -6.15 4.24
N ALA A 143 10.54 -5.89 4.65
CA ALA A 143 10.87 -5.71 6.06
C ALA A 143 10.14 -4.50 6.66
N MET A 144 10.27 -3.33 6.03
CA MET A 144 9.57 -2.11 6.46
C MET A 144 8.06 -2.27 6.38
N THR A 145 7.55 -2.92 5.32
CA THR A 145 6.12 -3.21 5.18
C THR A 145 5.60 -4.01 6.38
N VAL A 146 6.25 -5.12 6.70
CA VAL A 146 5.87 -5.98 7.83
C VAL A 146 5.98 -5.22 9.15
N GLN A 147 7.06 -4.46 9.36
CA GLN A 147 7.24 -3.65 10.56
C GLN A 147 6.12 -2.61 10.75
N GLY A 148 5.64 -1.98 9.68
CA GLY A 148 4.52 -1.06 9.72
C GLY A 148 3.23 -1.72 10.21
N TYR A 149 2.84 -2.84 9.60
CA TYR A 149 1.66 -3.61 10.04
C TYR A 149 1.80 -4.13 11.47
N MET A 150 2.95 -4.71 11.82
CA MET A 150 3.18 -5.23 13.17
C MET A 150 3.07 -4.12 14.22
N ARG A 151 3.59 -2.93 13.92
CA ARG A 151 3.45 -1.77 14.79
C ARG A 151 2.00 -1.30 14.88
N TYR A 152 1.31 -1.17 13.75
CA TYR A 152 -0.09 -0.78 13.67
C TYR A 152 -0.95 -1.69 14.55
N TRP A 153 -0.88 -3.01 14.38
CA TRP A 153 -1.65 -3.96 15.19
C TRP A 153 -1.30 -3.90 16.68
N ARG A 154 -0.03 -3.72 17.05
CA ARG A 154 0.39 -3.60 18.46
C ARG A 154 -0.06 -2.30 19.12
N LYS A 155 -0.20 -1.21 18.37
CA LYS A 155 -0.41 0.14 18.92
C LYS A 155 -1.84 0.64 18.78
N LYS A 156 -2.47 0.39 17.63
CA LYS A 156 -3.83 0.87 17.33
C LYS A 156 -4.88 -0.15 17.74
N HIS A 157 -4.59 -1.44 17.54
CA HIS A 157 -5.55 -2.52 17.74
C HIS A 157 -5.00 -3.72 18.55
N PRO A 158 -4.39 -3.51 19.74
CA PRO A 158 -3.87 -4.61 20.54
C PRO A 158 -4.94 -5.64 20.95
N GLU A 159 -6.20 -5.24 21.04
CA GLU A 159 -7.35 -6.11 21.28
C GLU A 159 -7.51 -7.16 20.18
N ARG A 160 -7.15 -6.82 18.94
CA ARG A 160 -7.21 -7.76 17.81
C ARG A 160 -6.14 -8.83 17.94
N LEU A 161 -5.05 -8.64 18.67
CA LEU A 161 -4.03 -9.69 18.85
C LEU A 161 -4.44 -10.76 19.88
N GLN A 162 -5.43 -10.47 20.72
CA GLN A 162 -5.90 -11.34 21.80
C GLN A 162 -7.24 -12.02 21.49
N ALA A 163 -7.93 -11.58 20.44
CA ALA A 163 -9.20 -12.17 20.05
C ALA A 163 -9.01 -13.61 19.54
N PRO A 164 -9.85 -14.55 20.00
CA PRO A 164 -9.76 -15.98 19.67
C PRO A 164 -9.92 -16.26 18.17
#